data_AF-A0A941WPS6-F1
#
_entry.id   AF-A0A941WPS6-F1
#
_cell.length_a   1.000
_cell.length_b   1.000
_cell.length_c   1.000
_cell.angle_alpha   90.00
_cell.angle_beta   90.00
_cell.angle_gamma   90.00
#
_symmetry.space_group_name_H-M   'P 1'
#
loop_
_entity.id
_entity.type
_entity.pdbx_description
1 polymer ?
#
loop_
_entity_poly.entity_id
_entity_poly.type
_entity_poly.pdbx_seq_one_letter_code
_entity_poly.pdbx_strand_id
1 'polypeptide(L)'
;IGKGLPSLPQEVHFLGDDFKVLTSSGALEESWYWSVDDQNESGMAGQGSFYFTQALAQSLSAAYGYPADQNRDGCVVLSELYEYLVLNHAASTPQVYPQSDDFVVFRYDVSQPLPTGLARAPIMDVTFSGTTLSRSSRQITIEFIAMRPVRVAYQVVYQRDGKWEFEHAQLIYDEAERFTAYGDQPGAISAGRKVRTLTLGELDEGVYGYAMVQLVTIDQGKLTVHAGRVISIPPDATDMVLTASVADTFDPSGGRELSIFIGHEYPCALSVSILDEEDRVVYRLCNRLSTRPMQMNPEGTVLYWDGHLKDGTAAEPGIYRVRAEAVMNDAAVTVISSAFTIQ
;
A
#
# COMPACT_ATOMS: atom_id res chain seq x y z
N ILE A 1 -2.02 -17.01 9.59
CA ILE A 1 -1.44 -15.94 10.44
C ILE A 1 -2.47 -15.07 11.16
N GLY A 2 -3.77 -15.13 10.82
CA GLY A 2 -4.82 -14.38 11.56
C GLY A 2 -4.86 -12.86 11.32
N LYS A 3 -3.86 -12.32 10.61
CA LYS A 3 -3.75 -10.88 10.32
C LYS A 3 -4.79 -10.36 9.33
N GLY A 4 -5.03 -9.06 9.44
CA GLY A 4 -6.11 -8.30 8.80
C GLY A 4 -7.40 -8.22 9.63
N LEU A 5 -7.61 -9.11 10.61
CA LEU A 5 -8.85 -9.14 11.41
C LEU A 5 -8.80 -8.16 12.59
N PRO A 6 -9.95 -7.57 13.01
CA PRO A 6 -10.01 -6.66 14.16
C PRO A 6 -9.47 -7.28 15.46
N SER A 7 -9.66 -8.58 15.63
CA SER A 7 -9.06 -9.37 16.69
C SER A 7 -8.41 -10.62 16.12
N LEU A 8 -7.24 -10.97 16.64
CA LEU A 8 -6.59 -12.22 16.26
C LEU A 8 -7.42 -13.40 16.79
N PRO A 9 -7.60 -14.47 15.98
CA PRO A 9 -8.19 -15.72 16.45
C PRO A 9 -7.45 -16.25 17.69
N GLN A 10 -8.15 -17.01 18.54
CA GLN A 10 -7.52 -17.66 19.69
C GLN A 10 -6.39 -18.60 19.28
N GLU A 11 -6.60 -19.37 18.21
CA GLU A 11 -5.59 -20.24 17.62
C GLU A 11 -5.05 -19.64 16.32
N VAL A 12 -3.73 -19.48 16.25
CA VAL A 12 -3.01 -19.09 15.04
C VAL A 12 -1.84 -20.05 14.88
N HIS A 13 -1.78 -20.77 13.75
CA HIS A 13 -0.84 -21.88 13.56
C HIS A 13 0.49 -21.52 12.89
N PHE A 14 0.65 -20.28 12.45
CA PHE A 14 1.82 -19.80 11.70
C PHE A 14 2.46 -18.65 12.47
N LEU A 15 2.98 -18.96 13.66
CA LEU A 15 3.64 -18.03 14.59
C LEU A 15 4.96 -18.62 15.09
N GLY A 16 5.82 -17.79 15.66
CA GLY A 16 7.14 -18.14 16.16
C GLY A 16 8.21 -18.06 15.07
N ASP A 17 9.42 -18.48 15.43
CA ASP A 17 10.62 -18.33 14.60
C ASP A 17 10.58 -19.19 13.32
N ASP A 18 9.75 -20.23 13.31
CA ASP A 18 9.66 -21.21 12.22
C ASP A 18 8.91 -20.70 10.98
N PHE A 19 8.20 -19.57 11.08
CA PHE A 19 7.32 -19.09 10.01
C PHE A 19 7.62 -17.67 9.58
N LYS A 20 7.79 -17.51 8.27
CA LYS A 20 7.79 -16.22 7.57
C LYS A 20 6.67 -16.26 6.55
N VAL A 21 5.72 -15.34 6.66
CA VAL A 21 4.49 -15.37 5.85
C VAL A 21 4.25 -14.00 5.24
N LEU A 22 3.89 -13.98 3.96
CA LEU A 22 3.47 -12.79 3.24
C LEU A 22 2.21 -13.14 2.44
N THR A 23 1.14 -12.35 2.57
CA THR A 23 -0.14 -12.59 1.90
C THR A 23 -0.53 -11.40 1.03
N SER A 24 -1.31 -11.66 -0.02
CA SER A 24 -1.79 -10.61 -0.94
C SER A 24 -2.86 -9.71 -0.35
N SER A 25 -3.67 -10.22 0.57
CA SER A 25 -4.75 -9.52 1.25
C SER A 25 -4.88 -10.02 2.70
N GLY A 26 -5.63 -9.29 3.52
CA GLY A 26 -5.94 -9.64 4.91
C GLY A 26 -7.45 -9.68 5.20
N ALA A 27 -7.83 -10.36 6.28
CA ALA A 27 -9.23 -10.49 6.74
C ALA A 27 -10.23 -10.96 5.66
N LEU A 28 -11.14 -10.07 5.27
CA LEU A 28 -12.27 -10.30 4.38
C LEU A 28 -12.04 -9.66 3.00
N GLU A 29 -10.88 -9.04 2.80
CA GLU A 29 -10.55 -8.33 1.57
C GLU A 29 -10.21 -9.31 0.44
N GLU A 30 -10.88 -9.13 -0.69
CA GLU A 30 -10.63 -9.88 -1.92
C GLU A 30 -9.22 -9.59 -2.47
N SER A 31 -8.60 -10.62 -3.06
CA SER A 31 -7.40 -10.46 -3.89
C SER A 31 -7.80 -10.37 -5.36
N TRP A 32 -7.08 -9.54 -6.13
CA TRP A 32 -7.50 -9.18 -7.48
C TRP A 32 -6.51 -9.66 -8.54
N TYR A 33 -7.05 -10.07 -9.69
CA TYR A 33 -6.33 -10.28 -10.93
C TYR A 33 -7.00 -9.45 -12.03
N TRP A 34 -6.25 -9.12 -13.06
CA TRP A 34 -6.82 -8.61 -14.30
C TRP A 34 -6.59 -9.64 -15.41
N SER A 35 -7.55 -9.75 -16.31
CA SER A 35 -7.43 -10.50 -17.57
C SER A 35 -7.93 -9.62 -18.70
N VAL A 36 -7.19 -9.56 -19.80
CA VAL A 36 -7.75 -9.03 -21.06
C VAL A 36 -8.62 -10.14 -21.64
N ASP A 37 -9.90 -9.84 -21.91
CA ASP A 37 -10.83 -10.75 -22.55
C ASP A 37 -10.22 -11.39 -23.81
N ASP A 38 -10.48 -12.69 -24.00
CA ASP A 38 -10.04 -13.50 -25.14
C ASP A 38 -10.60 -13.03 -26.51
N GLN A 39 -11.36 -11.93 -26.56
CA GLN A 39 -11.97 -11.38 -27.78
C GLN A 39 -11.08 -10.40 -28.56
N ASN A 40 -9.77 -10.39 -28.33
CA ASN A 40 -8.88 -9.78 -29.31
C ASN A 40 -8.91 -10.63 -30.60
N GLU A 41 -9.40 -10.06 -31.69
CA GLU A 41 -9.45 -10.67 -33.05
C GLU A 41 -8.10 -11.22 -33.55
N SER A 42 -7.00 -10.94 -32.84
CA SER A 42 -5.64 -11.37 -33.14
C SER A 42 -5.27 -12.77 -32.64
N GLY A 43 -6.15 -13.47 -31.91
CA GLY A 43 -5.91 -14.87 -31.49
C GLY A 43 -4.73 -15.06 -30.52
N MET A 44 -4.24 -13.99 -29.90
CA MET A 44 -3.29 -14.10 -28.79
C MET A 44 -4.05 -14.44 -27.51
N ALA A 45 -3.62 -15.50 -26.80
CA ALA A 45 -4.17 -15.87 -25.50
C ALA A 45 -4.28 -14.64 -24.58
N GLY A 46 -5.44 -14.46 -23.94
CA GLY A 46 -5.68 -13.40 -22.97
C GLY A 46 -4.53 -13.34 -21.97
N GLN A 47 -3.87 -12.19 -21.89
CA GLN A 47 -2.87 -11.95 -20.85
C GLN A 47 -3.63 -11.51 -19.61
N GLY A 48 -3.43 -12.25 -18.53
CA GLY A 48 -3.85 -11.85 -17.19
C GLY A 48 -2.70 -11.98 -16.21
N SER A 49 -2.74 -11.17 -15.15
CA SER A 49 -1.76 -11.22 -14.07
C SER A 49 -2.44 -10.89 -12.75
N PHE A 50 -2.02 -11.57 -11.69
CA PHE A 50 -2.40 -11.22 -10.33
C PHE A 50 -1.66 -9.94 -9.92
N TYR A 51 -2.37 -8.88 -9.53
CA TYR A 51 -1.77 -7.59 -9.17
C TYR A 51 -0.65 -7.75 -8.13
N PHE A 52 -0.91 -8.57 -7.11
CA PHE A 52 0.07 -8.84 -6.05
C PHE A 52 1.30 -9.61 -6.56
N THR A 53 1.09 -10.67 -7.35
CA THR A 53 2.22 -11.48 -7.87
C THR A 53 3.07 -10.67 -8.84
N GLN A 54 2.46 -9.78 -9.61
CA GLN A 54 3.17 -8.84 -10.46
C GLN A 54 4.02 -7.87 -9.63
N ALA A 55 3.43 -7.22 -8.63
CA ALA A 55 4.18 -6.30 -7.75
C ALA A 55 5.34 -7.02 -7.05
N LEU A 56 5.12 -8.25 -6.55
CA LEU A 56 6.14 -9.09 -5.94
C LEU A 56 7.27 -9.47 -6.91
N ALA A 57 6.93 -9.88 -8.14
CA ALA A 57 7.93 -10.23 -9.14
C ALA A 57 8.74 -9.01 -9.60
N GLN A 58 8.08 -7.86 -9.75
CA GLN A 58 8.73 -6.60 -10.11
C GLN A 58 9.67 -6.14 -9.00
N SER A 59 9.26 -6.24 -7.73
CA SER A 59 10.05 -5.74 -6.60
C SER A 59 11.38 -6.47 -6.40
N LEU A 60 11.47 -7.73 -6.86
CA LEU A 60 12.66 -8.58 -6.75
C LEU A 60 13.42 -8.76 -8.07
N SER A 61 13.08 -8.01 -9.12
CA SER A 61 13.63 -8.23 -10.46
C SER A 61 14.77 -7.29 -10.82
N ALA A 62 15.80 -7.84 -11.47
CA ALA A 62 16.88 -7.08 -12.10
C ALA A 62 16.35 -6.10 -13.16
N ALA A 63 15.28 -6.46 -13.88
CA ALA A 63 14.67 -5.60 -14.89
C ALA A 63 14.15 -4.29 -14.26
N TYR A 64 13.69 -4.36 -13.02
CA TYR A 64 13.19 -3.24 -12.22
C TYR A 64 14.22 -2.71 -11.23
N GLY A 65 15.45 -3.23 -11.23
CA GLY A 65 16.52 -2.78 -10.34
C GLY A 65 16.27 -3.06 -8.86
N TYR A 66 15.54 -4.13 -8.53
CA TYR A 66 15.31 -4.59 -7.15
C TYR A 66 14.74 -3.49 -6.23
N PRO A 67 13.61 -2.85 -6.56
CA PRO A 67 13.16 -1.67 -5.84
C PRO A 67 12.66 -1.95 -4.42
N ALA A 68 12.48 -3.23 -4.03
CA ALA A 68 12.27 -3.59 -2.63
C ALA A 68 13.55 -3.48 -1.79
N ASP A 69 14.75 -3.58 -2.38
CA ASP A 69 16.02 -3.39 -1.66
C ASP A 69 16.24 -1.90 -1.40
N GLN A 70 15.78 -1.41 -0.24
CA GLN A 70 15.79 0.02 0.06
C GLN A 70 17.20 0.53 0.33
N ASN A 71 18.04 -0.30 0.97
CA ASN A 71 19.40 0.06 1.35
C ASN A 71 20.45 -0.28 0.25
N ARG A 72 20.06 -1.05 -0.78
CA ARG A 72 20.87 -1.50 -1.92
C ARG A 72 22.07 -2.36 -1.54
N ASP A 73 21.94 -3.17 -0.49
CA ASP A 73 23.01 -4.05 0.00
C ASP A 73 23.03 -5.43 -0.67
N GLY A 74 22.05 -5.73 -1.55
CA GLY A 74 21.94 -7.01 -2.25
C GLY A 74 21.10 -8.04 -1.52
N CYS A 75 20.54 -7.71 -0.36
CA CYS A 75 19.76 -8.59 0.50
C CYS A 75 18.42 -7.95 0.84
N VAL A 76 17.36 -8.31 0.10
CA VAL A 76 16.01 -7.86 0.43
C VAL A 76 15.53 -8.63 1.66
N VAL A 77 15.24 -7.93 2.75
CA VAL A 77 14.63 -8.53 3.94
C VAL A 77 13.10 -8.52 3.88
N LEU A 78 12.45 -9.33 4.72
CA LEU A 78 10.99 -9.49 4.71
C LEU A 78 10.26 -8.17 4.97
N SER A 79 10.75 -7.36 5.92
CA SER A 79 10.18 -6.04 6.23
C SER A 79 10.27 -5.08 5.05
N GLU A 80 11.42 -4.99 4.38
CA GLU A 80 11.62 -4.16 3.19
C GLU A 80 10.67 -4.56 2.04
N LEU A 81 10.55 -5.86 1.77
CA LEU A 81 9.64 -6.37 0.76
C LEU A 81 8.18 -6.04 1.10
N TYR A 82 7.79 -6.23 2.36
CA TYR A 82 6.45 -5.91 2.83
C TYR A 82 6.14 -4.42 2.69
N GLU A 83 7.03 -3.54 3.15
CA GLU A 83 6.88 -2.09 3.04
C GLU A 83 6.72 -1.65 1.58
N TYR A 84 7.56 -2.19 0.68
CA TYR A 84 7.46 -1.92 -0.74
C TYR A 84 6.09 -2.33 -1.30
N LEU A 85 5.60 -3.52 -0.95
CA LEU A 85 4.32 -4.04 -1.43
C LEU A 85 3.14 -3.26 -0.87
N VAL A 86 3.13 -2.93 0.42
CA VAL A 86 2.09 -2.08 1.02
C VAL A 86 2.04 -0.72 0.33
N LEU A 87 3.20 -0.19 -0.05
CA LEU A 87 3.33 1.11 -0.71
C LEU A 87 2.83 1.10 -2.16
N ASN A 88 3.15 0.05 -2.92
CA ASN A 88 3.02 0.01 -4.40
C ASN A 88 1.94 -0.95 -4.92
N HIS A 89 1.42 -1.87 -4.10
CA HIS A 89 0.31 -2.76 -4.45
C HIS A 89 -0.98 -2.20 -3.85
N ALA A 90 -1.80 -1.59 -4.70
CA ALA A 90 -3.01 -0.88 -4.26
C ALA A 90 -4.28 -1.74 -4.23
N ALA A 91 -4.36 -2.81 -5.02
CA ALA A 91 -5.61 -3.54 -5.24
C ALA A 91 -6.12 -4.30 -4.00
N SER A 92 -5.22 -4.64 -3.08
CA SER A 92 -5.54 -5.20 -1.77
C SER A 92 -4.43 -4.89 -0.77
N THR A 93 -4.64 -5.16 0.52
CA THR A 93 -3.75 -4.82 1.62
C THR A 93 -2.91 -6.03 2.05
N PRO A 94 -1.62 -6.11 1.67
CA PRO A 94 -0.77 -7.21 2.05
C PRO A 94 -0.67 -7.36 3.57
N GLN A 95 -0.50 -8.59 4.05
CA GLN A 95 -0.17 -8.87 5.45
C GLN A 95 1.16 -9.63 5.50
N VAL A 96 1.93 -9.39 6.57
CA VAL A 96 3.22 -10.05 6.78
C VAL A 96 3.32 -10.60 8.19
N TYR A 97 4.06 -11.68 8.38
CA TYR A 97 4.45 -12.13 9.71
C TYR A 97 5.88 -12.69 9.66
N PRO A 98 6.74 -12.32 10.63
CA PRO A 98 6.56 -11.23 11.61
C PRO A 98 6.49 -9.85 10.96
N GLN A 99 6.03 -8.83 11.71
CA GLN A 99 5.88 -7.45 11.27
C GLN A 99 7.24 -6.76 11.09
N SER A 100 8.15 -7.03 12.02
CA SER A 100 9.53 -6.53 12.02
C SER A 100 10.47 -7.72 11.98
N ASP A 101 11.01 -8.04 10.80
CA ASP A 101 11.84 -9.22 10.62
C ASP A 101 12.92 -8.96 9.56
N ASP A 102 14.16 -9.28 9.91
CA ASP A 102 15.35 -9.10 9.06
C ASP A 102 15.68 -10.35 8.23
N PHE A 103 14.76 -11.32 8.16
CA PHE A 103 14.95 -12.51 7.33
C PHE A 103 15.11 -12.12 5.86
N VAL A 104 16.25 -12.49 5.29
CA VAL A 104 16.56 -12.22 3.89
C VAL A 104 15.72 -13.14 3.00
N VAL A 105 14.72 -12.57 2.33
CA VAL A 105 13.83 -13.29 1.41
C VAL A 105 14.43 -13.44 0.01
N PHE A 106 15.34 -12.55 -0.38
CA PHE A 106 15.95 -12.57 -1.70
C PHE A 106 17.36 -11.97 -1.68
N ARG A 107 18.29 -12.59 -2.42
CA ARG A 107 19.66 -12.10 -2.59
C ARG A 107 20.02 -11.95 -4.06
N TYR A 108 20.74 -10.89 -4.38
CA TYR A 108 21.36 -10.70 -5.68
C TYR A 108 22.79 -10.18 -5.55
N ASP A 109 23.56 -10.34 -6.63
CA ASP A 109 24.93 -9.87 -6.69
C ASP A 109 24.95 -8.39 -7.09
N VAL A 110 25.24 -7.51 -6.14
CA VAL A 110 25.33 -6.05 -6.36
C VAL A 110 26.41 -5.65 -7.38
N SER A 111 27.37 -6.54 -7.66
CA SER A 111 28.40 -6.29 -8.66
C SER A 111 27.93 -6.57 -10.08
N GLN A 112 26.83 -7.31 -10.25
CA GLN A 112 26.30 -7.61 -11.57
C GLN A 112 25.61 -6.37 -12.17
N PRO A 113 25.95 -6.00 -13.41
CA PRO A 113 25.30 -4.88 -14.06
C PRO A 113 23.82 -5.19 -14.29
N LEU A 114 22.99 -4.21 -13.99
CA LEU A 114 21.58 -4.29 -14.29
C LEU A 114 21.35 -4.42 -15.81
N PRO A 115 20.29 -5.14 -16.25
CA PRO A 115 19.95 -5.25 -17.66
C PRO A 115 19.75 -3.89 -18.32
N THR A 116 20.13 -3.78 -19.60
CA THR A 116 19.97 -2.56 -20.40
C THR A 116 19.03 -2.77 -21.58
N GLY A 117 18.58 -1.68 -22.21
CA GLY A 117 17.73 -1.75 -23.41
C GLY A 117 16.36 -2.35 -23.12
N LEU A 118 15.91 -3.28 -23.97
CA LEU A 118 14.57 -3.88 -23.87
C LEU A 118 14.40 -4.82 -22.67
N ALA A 119 15.50 -5.37 -22.13
CA ALA A 119 15.47 -6.21 -20.94
C ALA A 119 15.26 -5.42 -19.64
N ARG A 120 15.48 -4.10 -19.66
CA ARG A 120 15.15 -3.20 -18.55
C ARG A 120 13.65 -2.92 -18.56
N ALA A 121 13.03 -2.72 -17.40
CA ALA A 121 11.68 -2.18 -17.33
C ALA A 121 11.61 -0.80 -18.00
N PRO A 122 10.49 -0.47 -18.69
CA PRO A 122 10.34 0.83 -19.35
C PRO A 122 10.17 1.98 -18.35
N ILE A 123 9.70 1.68 -17.14
CA ILE A 123 9.38 2.64 -16.08
C ILE A 123 10.08 2.20 -14.81
N MET A 124 10.62 3.17 -14.07
CA MET A 124 11.40 3.01 -12.85
C MET A 124 11.06 4.12 -11.85
N ASP A 125 11.41 3.90 -10.58
CA ASP A 125 11.40 4.90 -9.50
C ASP A 125 10.09 5.69 -9.41
N VAL A 126 8.96 4.98 -9.40
CA VAL A 126 7.63 5.59 -9.34
C VAL A 126 7.34 6.07 -7.93
N THR A 127 6.95 7.33 -7.77
CA THR A 127 6.55 7.93 -6.50
C THR A 127 5.23 8.66 -6.66
N PHE A 128 4.33 8.47 -5.70
CA PHE A 128 3.06 9.20 -5.60
C PHE A 128 3.14 10.20 -4.45
N SER A 129 2.98 11.48 -4.77
CA SER A 129 2.91 12.58 -3.83
C SER A 129 1.44 13.00 -3.67
N GLY A 130 0.96 12.95 -2.43
CA GLY A 130 -0.45 13.10 -2.09
C GLY A 130 -1.16 11.75 -2.02
N THR A 131 -1.56 11.35 -0.82
CA THR A 131 -2.35 10.12 -0.56
C THR A 131 -3.75 10.40 -0.07
N THR A 132 -4.05 11.67 0.19
CA THR A 132 -5.37 12.13 0.62
C THR A 132 -5.79 13.25 -0.33
N LEU A 133 -6.99 13.15 -0.86
CA LEU A 133 -7.61 14.21 -1.66
C LEU A 133 -8.75 14.85 -0.91
N SER A 134 -9.03 16.10 -1.26
CA SER A 134 -10.21 16.82 -0.82
C SER A 134 -10.89 17.43 -2.03
N ARG A 135 -12.09 18.01 -1.86
CA ARG A 135 -12.76 18.72 -2.96
C ARG A 135 -11.93 19.91 -3.49
N SER A 136 -11.18 20.56 -2.61
CA SER A 136 -10.30 21.68 -2.95
C SER A 136 -8.93 21.23 -3.49
N SER A 137 -8.47 20.03 -3.13
CA SER A 137 -7.20 19.44 -3.57
C SER A 137 -7.41 18.08 -4.19
N ARG A 138 -7.65 18.08 -5.51
CA ARG A 138 -7.95 16.88 -6.32
C ARG A 138 -6.76 16.41 -7.17
N GLN A 139 -5.57 16.85 -6.80
CA GLN A 139 -4.35 16.63 -7.57
C GLN A 139 -3.45 15.63 -6.88
N ILE A 140 -2.97 14.66 -7.65
CA ILE A 140 -1.92 13.72 -7.25
C ILE A 140 -0.72 14.01 -8.15
N THR A 141 0.45 14.14 -7.55
CA THR A 141 1.69 14.25 -8.33
C THR A 141 2.35 12.89 -8.42
N ILE A 142 2.70 12.49 -9.63
CA ILE A 142 3.32 11.21 -9.94
C ILE A 142 4.68 11.52 -10.58
N GLU A 143 5.72 10.98 -9.96
CA GLU A 143 7.10 11.10 -10.42
C GLU A 143 7.58 9.72 -10.85
N PHE A 144 8.29 9.63 -11.97
CA PHE A 144 8.85 8.37 -12.45
C PHE A 144 9.97 8.60 -13.48
N ILE A 145 10.73 7.56 -13.78
CA ILE A 145 11.77 7.57 -14.81
C ILE A 145 11.34 6.68 -15.97
N ALA A 146 11.18 7.26 -17.15
CA ALA A 146 11.03 6.52 -18.40
C ALA A 146 12.41 6.11 -18.92
N MET A 147 12.73 4.81 -18.90
CA MET A 147 14.04 4.29 -19.30
C MET A 147 14.22 4.26 -20.83
N ARG A 148 13.11 4.32 -21.57
CA ARG A 148 13.04 4.36 -23.02
C ARG A 148 11.74 5.07 -23.43
N PRO A 149 11.61 5.49 -24.70
CA PRO A 149 10.31 5.88 -25.21
C PRO A 149 9.30 4.75 -25.01
N VAL A 150 8.12 5.10 -24.49
CA VAL A 150 7.03 4.16 -24.22
C VAL A 150 5.70 4.92 -24.20
N ARG A 151 4.58 4.19 -24.28
CA ARG A 151 3.24 4.76 -24.04
C ARG A 151 2.84 4.55 -22.57
N VAL A 152 2.42 5.62 -21.91
CA VAL A 152 2.01 5.65 -20.50
C VAL A 152 0.56 6.11 -20.37
N ALA A 153 -0.15 5.52 -19.43
CA ALA A 153 -1.43 5.99 -18.96
C ALA A 153 -1.56 5.81 -17.44
N TYR A 154 -2.56 6.47 -16.87
CA TYR A 154 -2.94 6.38 -15.47
C TYR A 154 -4.30 5.69 -15.39
N GLN A 155 -4.34 4.51 -14.78
CA GLN A 155 -5.60 3.83 -14.52
C GLN A 155 -6.17 4.31 -13.18
N VAL A 156 -7.41 4.79 -13.18
CA VAL A 156 -8.13 5.23 -11.98
C VAL A 156 -9.32 4.32 -11.76
N VAL A 157 -9.43 3.72 -10.57
CA VAL A 157 -10.51 2.83 -10.18
C VAL A 157 -11.09 3.34 -8.87
N TYR A 158 -12.38 3.63 -8.83
CA TYR A 158 -13.05 4.05 -7.61
C TYR A 158 -13.57 2.84 -6.84
N GLN A 159 -13.60 2.95 -5.51
CA GLN A 159 -14.30 1.99 -4.68
C GLN A 159 -15.75 2.43 -4.47
N ARG A 160 -16.70 1.52 -4.66
CA ARG A 160 -18.12 1.70 -4.30
C ARG A 160 -18.68 0.43 -3.69
N ASP A 161 -19.57 0.58 -2.71
CA ASP A 161 -20.22 -0.53 -2.01
C ASP A 161 -19.23 -1.61 -1.52
N GLY A 162 -18.08 -1.17 -1.01
CA GLY A 162 -17.02 -2.03 -0.49
C GLY A 162 -16.14 -2.70 -1.55
N LYS A 163 -16.36 -2.47 -2.85
CA LYS A 163 -15.62 -3.15 -3.94
C LYS A 163 -14.97 -2.17 -4.91
N TRP A 164 -13.86 -2.61 -5.52
CA TRP A 164 -13.24 -1.88 -6.61
C TRP A 164 -14.05 -2.03 -7.90
N GLU A 165 -14.48 -0.92 -8.51
CA GLU A 165 -15.24 -0.93 -9.77
C GLU A 165 -14.32 -1.01 -10.99
N PHE A 166 -13.57 -2.11 -11.13
CA PHE A 166 -12.65 -2.31 -12.27
C PHE A 166 -13.35 -2.24 -13.63
N GLU A 167 -14.62 -2.63 -13.72
CA GLU A 167 -15.44 -2.52 -14.94
C GLU A 167 -15.64 -1.05 -15.38
N HIS A 168 -15.55 -0.10 -14.45
CA HIS A 168 -15.64 1.33 -14.69
C HIS A 168 -14.28 2.04 -14.60
N ALA A 169 -13.17 1.28 -14.68
CA ALA A 169 -11.83 1.84 -14.63
C ALA A 169 -11.61 2.86 -15.75
N GLN A 170 -11.12 4.05 -15.36
CA GLN A 170 -10.79 5.11 -16.31
C GLN A 170 -9.32 4.99 -16.69
N LEU A 171 -9.00 5.11 -17.98
CA LEU A 171 -7.64 5.14 -18.48
C LEU A 171 -7.31 6.53 -19.03
N ILE A 172 -6.47 7.26 -18.33
CA ILE A 172 -6.08 8.63 -18.67
C ILE A 172 -4.70 8.58 -19.31
N TYR A 173 -4.59 8.88 -20.60
CA TYR A 173 -3.32 8.86 -21.32
C TYR A 173 -2.43 10.05 -20.91
N ASP A 174 -1.11 9.85 -20.89
CA ASP A 174 -0.18 10.98 -20.77
C ASP A 174 -0.13 11.77 -22.08
N GLU A 175 -0.52 13.05 -22.02
CA GLU A 175 -0.59 13.93 -23.21
C GLU A 175 0.37 15.12 -23.12
N ALA A 176 1.31 15.10 -22.18
CA ALA A 176 2.18 16.24 -21.93
C ALA A 176 3.26 16.42 -23.01
N GLU A 177 3.55 15.39 -23.80
CA GLU A 177 4.62 15.40 -24.81
C GLU A 177 4.07 15.26 -26.23
N ARG A 178 4.77 15.86 -27.19
CA ARG A 178 4.50 15.80 -28.63
C ARG A 178 5.80 15.51 -29.39
N PHE A 179 5.68 15.07 -30.63
CA PHE A 179 6.80 14.72 -31.52
C PHE A 179 7.73 13.66 -30.93
N THR A 180 7.15 12.64 -30.28
CA THR A 180 7.90 11.57 -29.63
C THR A 180 8.34 10.50 -30.64
N ALA A 181 9.05 9.47 -30.17
CA ALA A 181 9.39 8.31 -31.00
C ALA A 181 8.16 7.55 -31.54
N TYR A 182 6.98 7.75 -30.94
CA TYR A 182 5.69 7.22 -31.41
C TYR A 182 4.85 8.29 -32.13
N GLY A 183 5.45 9.43 -32.48
CA GLY A 183 4.72 10.61 -32.97
C GLY A 183 3.87 11.24 -31.86
N ASP A 184 2.67 11.66 -32.23
CA ASP A 184 1.67 12.28 -31.33
C ASP A 184 0.62 11.27 -30.85
N GLN A 185 0.97 9.98 -30.79
CA GLN A 185 0.07 8.97 -30.25
C GLN A 185 -0.25 9.24 -28.76
N PRO A 186 -1.51 9.06 -28.31
CA PRO A 186 -1.86 9.23 -26.90
C PRO A 186 -1.00 8.39 -25.97
N GLY A 187 -0.51 8.99 -24.89
CA GLY A 187 0.34 8.35 -23.90
C GLY A 187 1.82 8.34 -24.25
N ALA A 188 2.20 8.73 -25.47
CA ALA A 188 3.58 8.62 -25.90
C ALA A 188 4.48 9.61 -25.16
N ILE A 189 5.54 9.09 -24.54
CA ILE A 189 6.53 9.88 -23.84
C ILE A 189 7.95 9.52 -24.28
N SER A 190 8.85 10.49 -24.21
CA SER A 190 10.29 10.29 -24.38
C SER A 190 10.93 9.70 -23.13
N ALA A 191 12.16 9.18 -23.25
CA ALA A 191 12.94 8.76 -22.08
C ALA A 191 13.29 9.95 -21.16
N GLY A 192 13.55 9.68 -19.89
CA GLY A 192 13.96 10.65 -18.88
C GLY A 192 13.02 10.72 -17.68
N ARG A 193 13.36 11.60 -16.74
CA ARG A 193 12.53 11.86 -15.54
C ARG A 193 11.25 12.59 -15.93
N LYS A 194 10.13 12.15 -15.36
CA LYS A 194 8.79 12.70 -15.58
C LYS A 194 8.20 13.09 -14.23
N VAL A 195 7.56 14.25 -14.22
CA VAL A 195 6.71 14.73 -13.13
C VAL A 195 5.38 15.09 -13.77
N ARG A 196 4.30 14.52 -13.24
CA ARG A 196 2.95 14.64 -13.81
C ARG A 196 1.96 14.88 -12.71
N THR A 197 1.05 15.82 -12.94
CA THR A 197 -0.05 16.10 -12.02
C THR A 197 -1.32 15.55 -12.63
N LEU A 198 -1.87 14.53 -11.98
CA LEU A 198 -3.17 13.98 -12.33
C LEU A 198 -4.24 14.71 -11.53
N THR A 199 -5.21 15.31 -12.22
CA THR A 199 -6.39 15.88 -11.58
C THR A 199 -7.52 14.87 -11.69
N LEU A 200 -8.02 14.38 -10.54
CA LEU A 200 -9.20 13.52 -10.54
C LEU A 200 -10.46 14.35 -10.83
N GLY A 201 -11.52 13.68 -11.30
CA GLY A 201 -12.80 14.30 -11.64
C GLY A 201 -13.41 15.12 -10.50
N GLU A 202 -14.48 15.86 -10.80
CA GLU A 202 -15.26 16.52 -9.75
C GLU A 202 -15.78 15.49 -8.75
N LEU A 203 -15.63 15.82 -7.47
CA LEU A 203 -16.14 15.03 -6.36
C LEU A 203 -17.44 15.68 -5.92
N ASP A 204 -18.54 14.94 -6.07
CA ASP A 204 -19.86 15.39 -5.62
C ASP A 204 -19.86 15.66 -4.11
N GLU A 205 -20.74 16.56 -3.67
CA GLU A 205 -20.86 16.88 -2.26
C GLU A 205 -21.27 15.65 -1.44
N GLY A 206 -20.57 15.42 -0.33
CA GLY A 206 -20.82 14.26 0.54
C GLY A 206 -20.25 12.93 0.01
N VAL A 207 -19.65 12.89 -1.18
CA VAL A 207 -18.96 11.70 -1.67
C VAL A 207 -17.60 11.57 -0.98
N TYR A 208 -17.41 10.41 -0.34
CA TYR A 208 -16.16 9.99 0.25
C TYR A 208 -15.87 8.54 -0.14
N GLY A 209 -14.63 8.11 0.04
CA GLY A 209 -14.24 6.74 -0.22
C GLY A 209 -12.78 6.64 -0.64
N TYR A 210 -12.49 5.65 -1.47
CA TYR A 210 -11.14 5.40 -1.94
C TYR A 210 -11.08 5.41 -3.46
N ALA A 211 -9.98 5.92 -3.98
CA ALA A 211 -9.60 5.76 -5.38
C ALA A 211 -8.27 5.02 -5.44
N MET A 212 -8.15 4.07 -6.35
CA MET A 212 -6.89 3.45 -6.72
C MET A 212 -6.37 4.12 -7.98
N VAL A 213 -5.12 4.58 -7.94
CA VAL A 213 -4.43 5.17 -9.10
C VAL A 213 -3.21 4.34 -9.43
N GLN A 214 -3.08 3.92 -10.68
CA GLN A 214 -2.00 3.05 -11.14
C GLN A 214 -1.29 3.66 -12.34
N LEU A 215 0.04 3.64 -12.32
CA LEU A 215 0.86 3.97 -13.47
C LEU A 215 1.03 2.73 -14.34
N VAL A 216 0.55 2.80 -15.58
CA VAL A 216 0.61 1.68 -16.53
C VAL A 216 1.35 2.06 -17.81
N THR A 217 2.08 1.11 -18.38
CA THR A 217 2.53 1.21 -19.78
C THR A 217 1.65 0.41 -20.70
N ILE A 218 1.61 0.84 -21.96
CA ILE A 218 0.85 0.20 -23.02
C ILE A 218 1.84 -0.27 -24.09
N ASP A 219 1.97 -1.58 -24.26
CA ASP A 219 2.80 -2.19 -25.29
C ASP A 219 2.01 -3.24 -26.05
N GLN A 220 1.92 -3.10 -27.38
CA GLN A 220 1.14 -4.00 -28.25
C GLN A 220 -0.30 -4.27 -27.73
N GLY A 221 -0.95 -3.24 -27.19
CA GLY A 221 -2.30 -3.35 -26.63
C GLY A 221 -2.37 -3.98 -25.22
N LYS A 222 -1.23 -4.33 -24.63
CA LYS A 222 -1.14 -4.93 -23.29
C LYS A 222 -0.78 -3.86 -22.26
N LEU A 223 -1.52 -3.85 -21.16
CA LEU A 223 -1.23 -2.99 -20.02
C LEU A 223 -0.23 -3.68 -19.08
N THR A 224 0.69 -2.92 -18.52
CA THR A 224 1.56 -3.37 -17.44
C THR A 224 1.59 -2.30 -16.36
N VAL A 225 1.07 -2.65 -15.19
CA VAL A 225 1.16 -1.84 -13.97
C VAL A 225 2.60 -1.83 -13.46
N HIS A 226 3.12 -0.64 -13.15
CA HIS A 226 4.46 -0.47 -12.57
C HIS A 226 4.40 -0.08 -11.09
N ALA A 227 3.37 0.64 -10.69
CA ALA A 227 3.07 0.95 -9.30
C ALA A 227 1.61 1.41 -9.17
N GLY A 228 1.01 1.21 -8.01
CA GLY A 228 -0.32 1.68 -7.68
C GLY A 228 -0.39 2.26 -6.28
N ARG A 229 -1.28 3.23 -6.09
CA ARG A 229 -1.55 3.87 -4.80
C ARG A 229 -3.04 3.88 -4.50
N VAL A 230 -3.40 3.57 -3.25
CA VAL A 230 -4.73 3.86 -2.70
C VAL A 230 -4.72 5.30 -2.20
N ILE A 231 -5.73 6.05 -2.59
CA ILE A 231 -5.93 7.45 -2.30
C ILE A 231 -7.20 7.57 -1.45
N SER A 232 -7.07 8.11 -0.25
CA SER A 232 -8.19 8.38 0.64
C SER A 232 -8.89 9.68 0.23
N ILE A 233 -10.21 9.64 0.15
CA ILE A 233 -11.06 10.80 -0.14
C ILE A 233 -11.98 10.97 1.08
N PRO A 234 -11.55 11.68 2.14
CA PRO A 234 -12.42 12.04 3.26
C PRO A 234 -13.61 12.90 2.81
N PRO A 235 -14.75 12.85 3.52
CA PRO A 235 -15.81 13.83 3.34
C PRO A 235 -15.38 15.22 3.85
N ASP A 236 -16.17 16.24 3.55
CA ASP A 236 -16.03 17.57 4.17
C ASP A 236 -16.53 17.61 5.64
N ALA A 237 -16.93 16.46 6.20
CA ALA A 237 -17.39 16.33 7.57
C ALA A 237 -16.25 16.61 8.57
N THR A 238 -16.63 17.09 9.75
CA THR A 238 -15.68 17.37 10.84
C THR A 238 -15.91 16.49 12.07
N ASP A 239 -17.05 15.80 12.10
CA ASP A 239 -17.47 14.83 13.09
C ASP A 239 -17.25 13.41 12.57
N MET A 240 -16.14 12.80 13.00
CA MET A 240 -15.87 11.38 12.74
C MET A 240 -15.82 10.64 14.06
N VAL A 241 -16.46 9.47 14.08
CA VAL A 241 -16.29 8.52 15.17
C VAL A 241 -14.99 7.75 14.96
N LEU A 242 -14.09 7.88 15.94
CA LEU A 242 -12.83 7.14 15.99
C LEU A 242 -12.81 6.24 17.23
N THR A 243 -12.43 4.99 17.05
CA THR A 243 -12.28 4.02 18.14
C THR A 243 -10.91 3.34 18.08
N ALA A 244 -10.38 2.96 19.24
CA ALA A 244 -9.17 2.14 19.34
C ALA A 244 -9.45 0.94 20.24
N SER A 245 -9.29 -0.26 19.70
CA SER A 245 -9.52 -1.53 20.37
C SER A 245 -8.25 -2.38 20.37
N VAL A 246 -7.96 -2.97 21.52
CA VAL A 246 -6.78 -3.79 21.78
C VAL A 246 -7.14 -4.83 22.84
N ALA A 247 -6.45 -5.97 22.84
CA ALA A 247 -6.62 -6.98 23.88
C ALA A 247 -6.13 -6.46 25.25
N ASP A 248 -6.80 -6.86 26.34
CA ASP A 248 -6.46 -6.42 27.70
C ASP A 248 -5.06 -6.89 28.17
N THR A 249 -4.53 -7.94 27.55
CA THR A 249 -3.22 -8.52 27.86
C THR A 249 -2.46 -8.83 26.58
N PHE A 250 -1.15 -8.67 26.65
CA PHE A 250 -0.22 -8.97 25.58
C PHE A 250 1.00 -9.71 26.14
N ASP A 251 1.32 -10.84 25.53
CA ASP A 251 2.52 -11.63 25.83
C ASP A 251 3.33 -11.79 24.52
N PRO A 252 4.48 -11.12 24.38
CA PRO A 252 5.31 -11.22 23.19
C PRO A 252 6.12 -12.52 23.13
N SER A 253 6.25 -13.28 24.23
CA SER A 253 7.18 -14.42 24.35
C SER A 253 6.86 -15.60 23.42
N GLY A 254 5.62 -15.71 22.93
CA GLY A 254 5.18 -16.72 21.98
C GLY A 254 5.32 -16.33 20.50
N GLY A 255 6.01 -15.23 20.18
CA GLY A 255 6.07 -14.65 18.84
C GLY A 255 4.74 -14.05 18.37
N ARG A 256 3.74 -13.97 19.25
CA ARG A 256 2.46 -13.33 18.94
C ARG A 256 2.67 -11.82 18.91
N GLU A 257 2.02 -11.16 17.98
CA GLU A 257 2.04 -9.70 17.88
C GLU A 257 0.69 -9.14 18.33
N LEU A 258 0.73 -8.01 19.03
CA LEU A 258 -0.44 -7.28 19.47
C LEU A 258 -1.20 -6.74 18.26
N SER A 259 -2.45 -7.18 18.10
CA SER A 259 -3.36 -6.65 17.09
C SER A 259 -4.09 -5.43 17.64
N ILE A 260 -4.02 -4.33 16.91
CA ILE A 260 -4.59 -3.04 17.29
C ILE A 260 -5.57 -2.63 16.19
N PHE A 261 -6.85 -2.58 16.52
CA PHE A 261 -7.90 -2.16 15.60
C PHE A 261 -8.26 -0.70 15.84
N ILE A 262 -8.10 0.13 14.81
CA ILE A 262 -8.54 1.52 14.78
C ILE A 262 -9.78 1.60 13.89
N GLY A 263 -10.95 1.69 14.51
CA GLY A 263 -12.22 1.86 13.79
C GLY A 263 -12.39 3.32 13.38
N HIS A 264 -12.61 3.55 12.09
CA HIS A 264 -12.82 4.88 11.50
C HIS A 264 -14.01 4.83 10.53
N GLU A 265 -14.85 5.84 10.60
CA GLU A 265 -16.06 5.93 9.77
C GLU A 265 -15.74 6.34 8.32
N TYR A 266 -14.69 7.13 8.15
CA TYR A 266 -14.31 7.74 6.87
C TYR A 266 -12.84 7.51 6.53
N PRO A 267 -12.49 7.48 5.24
CA PRO A 267 -11.11 7.53 4.78
C PRO A 267 -10.36 8.71 5.40
N CYS A 268 -9.21 8.45 6.01
CA CYS A 268 -8.45 9.47 6.74
C CYS A 268 -6.95 9.17 6.69
N ALA A 269 -6.16 10.03 7.34
CA ALA A 269 -4.75 9.76 7.63
C ALA A 269 -4.57 9.47 9.12
N LEU A 270 -4.04 8.29 9.45
CA LEU A 270 -3.85 7.81 10.82
C LEU A 270 -2.42 8.04 11.33
N SER A 271 -2.30 8.46 12.57
CA SER A 271 -1.08 8.42 13.36
C SER A 271 -1.35 7.62 14.62
N VAL A 272 -0.66 6.49 14.80
CA VAL A 272 -0.93 5.57 15.91
C VAL A 272 0.36 5.33 16.69
N SER A 273 0.26 5.40 18.02
CA SER A 273 1.39 5.26 18.93
C SER A 273 1.01 4.44 20.16
N ILE A 274 1.99 3.72 20.70
CA ILE A 274 1.92 3.06 22.00
C ILE A 274 2.41 4.04 23.06
N LEU A 275 1.64 4.16 24.14
CA LEU A 275 1.94 4.95 25.32
C LEU A 275 2.23 4.03 26.51
N ASP A 276 3.18 4.40 27.36
CA ASP A 276 3.37 3.78 28.68
C ASP A 276 2.36 4.30 29.72
N GLU A 277 2.49 3.86 30.97
CA GLU A 277 1.63 4.27 32.08
C GLU A 277 1.68 5.78 32.37
N GLU A 278 2.80 6.42 32.03
CA GLU A 278 3.03 7.86 32.19
C GLU A 278 2.64 8.69 30.95
N ASP A 279 1.89 8.10 30.02
CA ASP A 279 1.44 8.68 28.74
C ASP A 279 2.57 9.11 27.78
N ARG A 280 3.78 8.55 27.95
CA ARG A 280 4.91 8.81 27.06
C ARG A 280 4.84 7.89 25.86
N VAL A 281 5.14 8.43 24.68
CA VAL A 281 5.20 7.62 23.45
C VAL A 281 6.44 6.73 23.48
N VAL A 282 6.23 5.42 23.61
CA VAL A 282 7.31 4.42 23.58
C VAL A 282 7.53 3.84 22.19
N TYR A 283 6.49 3.79 21.37
CA TYR A 283 6.56 3.31 20.00
C TYR A 283 5.56 4.01 19.08
N ARG A 284 5.90 4.20 17.81
CA ARG A 284 5.01 4.76 16.80
C ARG A 284 4.80 3.75 15.69
N LEU A 285 3.57 3.25 15.58
CA LEU A 285 3.18 2.25 14.58
C LEU A 285 3.07 2.86 13.19
N CYS A 286 2.52 4.07 13.10
CA CYS A 286 2.44 4.82 11.86
C CYS A 286 2.34 6.33 12.12
N ASN A 287 2.62 7.12 11.09
CA ASN A 287 2.50 8.58 11.12
C ASN A 287 1.84 9.05 9.83
N ARG A 288 0.70 9.74 9.93
CA ARG A 288 -0.07 10.25 8.78
C ARG A 288 -0.23 9.21 7.66
N LEU A 289 -0.43 7.95 8.02
CA LEU A 289 -0.64 6.86 7.09
C LEU A 289 -2.07 6.93 6.55
N SER A 290 -2.21 7.10 5.23
CA SER A 290 -3.52 7.02 4.58
C SER A 290 -4.16 5.66 4.82
N THR A 291 -5.44 5.67 5.21
CA THR A 291 -6.21 4.43 5.39
C THR A 291 -6.40 3.69 4.06
N ARG A 292 -6.76 2.41 4.16
CA ARG A 292 -7.08 1.55 3.01
C ARG A 292 -8.42 0.87 3.27
N PRO A 293 -9.19 0.53 2.22
CA PRO A 293 -10.44 -0.18 2.38
C PRO A 293 -10.19 -1.66 2.68
N MET A 294 -10.21 -2.02 3.97
CA MET A 294 -9.96 -3.41 4.40
C MET A 294 -11.23 -4.28 4.40
N GLN A 295 -12.38 -3.69 4.03
CA GLN A 295 -13.68 -4.36 3.91
C GLN A 295 -14.12 -5.01 5.24
N MET A 296 -13.86 -4.34 6.35
CA MET A 296 -14.24 -4.80 7.68
C MET A 296 -15.60 -4.21 8.08
N ASN A 297 -16.27 -4.87 9.02
CA ASN A 297 -17.48 -4.33 9.63
C ASN A 297 -17.38 -4.42 11.16
N PRO A 298 -17.21 -3.29 11.88
CA PRO A 298 -17.08 -1.92 11.35
C PRO A 298 -15.80 -1.69 10.54
N GLU A 299 -15.79 -0.67 9.67
CA GLU A 299 -14.61 -0.30 8.88
C GLU A 299 -13.48 0.18 9.80
N GLY A 300 -12.23 -0.09 9.42
CA GLY A 300 -11.10 0.25 10.26
C GLY A 300 -9.75 -0.09 9.62
N THR A 301 -8.69 0.15 10.39
CA THR A 301 -7.32 -0.24 10.06
C THR A 301 -6.80 -1.14 11.18
N VAL A 302 -6.14 -2.24 10.82
CA VAL A 302 -5.44 -3.09 11.80
C VAL A 302 -3.95 -2.86 11.70
N LEU A 303 -3.31 -2.63 12.85
CA LEU A 303 -1.87 -2.48 13.00
C LEU A 303 -1.35 -3.52 13.97
N TYR A 304 -0.06 -3.86 13.85
CA TYR A 304 0.58 -4.89 14.66
C TYR A 304 1.81 -4.37 15.37
N TRP A 305 1.98 -4.80 16.62
CA TRP A 305 3.18 -4.51 17.40
C TRP A 305 3.75 -5.81 17.98
N ASP A 306 5.04 -6.04 17.80
CA ASP A 306 5.76 -7.22 18.30
C ASP A 306 6.24 -7.07 19.75
N GLY A 307 5.99 -5.93 20.39
CA GLY A 307 6.44 -5.64 21.75
C GLY A 307 7.84 -5.04 21.84
N HIS A 308 8.50 -4.75 20.72
CA HIS A 308 9.81 -4.09 20.73
C HIS A 308 9.69 -2.57 20.61
N LEU A 309 10.60 -1.87 21.27
CA LEU A 309 10.79 -0.43 21.18
C LEU A 309 11.55 -0.08 19.90
N LYS A 310 11.66 1.23 19.63
CA LYS A 310 12.31 1.73 18.41
C LYS A 310 13.78 1.32 18.27
N ASP A 311 14.48 1.09 19.38
CA ASP A 311 15.87 0.64 19.44
C ASP A 311 16.00 -0.89 19.39
N GLY A 312 14.88 -1.62 19.27
CA GLY A 312 14.84 -3.07 19.19
C GLY A 312 14.86 -3.77 20.55
N THR A 313 14.84 -3.05 21.68
CA THR A 313 14.70 -3.70 23.00
C THR A 313 13.25 -4.09 23.25
N ALA A 314 13.01 -5.16 23.99
CA ALA A 314 11.65 -5.50 24.43
C ALA A 314 11.07 -4.42 25.35
N ALA A 315 9.77 -4.17 25.26
CA ALA A 315 9.05 -3.34 26.20
C ALA A 315 8.96 -4.05 27.56
N GLU A 316 9.14 -3.29 28.65
CA GLU A 316 9.07 -3.83 30.00
C GLU A 316 7.63 -4.23 30.38
N PRO A 317 7.44 -5.25 31.24
CA PRO A 317 6.14 -5.58 31.80
C PRO A 317 5.50 -4.36 32.48
N GLY A 318 4.22 -4.11 32.20
CA GLY A 318 3.56 -2.89 32.68
C GLY A 318 2.26 -2.57 31.96
N ILE A 319 1.72 -1.39 32.26
CA ILE A 319 0.46 -0.89 31.70
C ILE A 319 0.74 0.03 30.53
N TYR A 320 0.05 -0.19 29.42
CA TYR A 320 0.20 0.56 28.18
C TYR A 320 -1.17 0.95 27.59
N ARG A 321 -1.16 1.94 26.69
CA ARG A 321 -2.34 2.38 25.93
C ARG A 321 -1.99 2.62 24.47
N VAL A 322 -2.98 2.54 23.59
CA VAL A 322 -2.86 2.98 22.21
C VAL A 322 -3.47 4.36 22.08
N ARG A 323 -2.71 5.32 21.54
CA ARG A 323 -3.24 6.60 21.07
C ARG A 323 -3.34 6.58 19.55
N ALA A 324 -4.54 6.82 19.03
CA ALA A 324 -4.76 7.00 17.61
C ALA A 324 -5.29 8.40 17.34
N GLU A 325 -4.65 9.08 16.40
CA GLU A 325 -5.12 10.33 15.81
C GLU A 325 -5.50 10.06 14.35
N ALA A 326 -6.65 10.54 13.95
CA ALA A 326 -7.13 10.48 12.58
C ALA A 326 -7.36 11.90 12.06
N VAL A 327 -6.82 12.19 10.89
CA VAL A 327 -6.90 13.50 10.25
C VAL A 327 -7.68 13.41 8.96
N MET A 328 -8.72 14.23 8.85
CA MET A 328 -9.57 14.40 7.67
C MET A 328 -9.49 15.87 7.27
N ASN A 329 -8.89 16.17 6.12
CA ASN A 329 -8.66 17.55 5.70
C ASN A 329 -7.94 18.36 6.81
N ASP A 330 -8.61 19.38 7.35
CA ASP A 330 -8.10 20.25 8.43
C ASP A 330 -8.59 19.84 9.83
N ALA A 331 -9.42 18.79 9.95
CA ALA A 331 -9.94 18.29 11.22
C ALA A 331 -9.12 17.10 11.72
N ALA A 332 -8.88 17.04 13.03
CA ALA A 332 -8.21 15.94 13.70
C ALA A 332 -9.04 15.44 14.88
N VAL A 333 -9.20 14.12 14.99
CA VAL A 333 -9.86 13.45 16.10
C VAL A 333 -8.86 12.50 16.74
N THR A 334 -8.79 12.50 18.08
CA THR A 334 -7.91 11.61 18.83
C THR A 334 -8.72 10.72 19.75
N VAL A 335 -8.32 9.46 19.85
CA VAL A 335 -8.85 8.48 20.80
C VAL A 335 -7.70 7.79 21.54
N ILE A 336 -7.98 7.39 22.77
CA ILE A 336 -7.10 6.55 23.57
C ILE A 336 -7.85 5.25 23.85
N SER A 337 -7.20 4.10 23.61
CA SER A 337 -7.79 2.80 23.90
C SER A 337 -7.96 2.57 25.41
N SER A 338 -8.67 1.50 25.76
CA SER A 338 -8.51 0.88 27.08
C SER A 338 -7.04 0.53 27.34
N ALA A 339 -6.65 0.51 28.60
CA ALA A 339 -5.32 0.08 29.00
C ALA A 339 -5.15 -1.43 28.79
N PHE A 340 -3.96 -1.85 28.38
CA PHE A 340 -3.58 -3.26 28.30
C PHE A 340 -2.30 -3.51 29.09
N THR A 341 -2.10 -4.75 29.52
CA THR A 341 -0.92 -5.15 30.30
C THR A 341 0.02 -6.00 29.46
N ILE A 342 1.31 -5.65 29.45
CA ILE A 342 2.37 -6.53 28.96
C ILE A 342 2.83 -7.42 30.12
N GLN A 343 2.88 -8.73 29.89
CA GLN A 343 3.25 -9.74 30.89
C GLN A 343 4.73 -10.06 30.90
#